data_AF-A0A7L1WYJ1-F1
#
_entry.id   AF-A0A7L1WYJ1-F1
#
_cell.length_a   1.000
_cell.length_b   1.000
_cell.length_c   1.000
_cell.angle_alpha   90.00
_cell.angle_beta   90.00
_cell.angle_gamma   90.00
#
_symmetry.space_group_name_H-M   'P 1'
#
loop_
_entity.id
_entity.type
_entity.pdbx_description
1 polymer ?
#
loop_
_entity_poly.entity_id
_entity_poly.type
_entity_poly.pdbx_seq_one_letter_code
_entity_poly.pdbx_strand_id
1 'polypeptide(L)'
;VELVMVVDHAAFQNYRDLQRIRTRTLDIANQVDAFFQPLGVRVALVAVEVWSEGDRFAVGGSARAVLERFLRWRQEELLPRLPHDNAQLLTGVHFEDISVGMSTQGSMCSPARSGGVVMDHSISVLVVASTVAHQLGHSLGMSHDSAGRFCDCGDLRQDRGCIMASPTGLTPGLSFSNCSRQDLERSLRRGRGRCLSNIPEPQRLVGSPRCGNGFVELNETCDCGLSLECTDPCCNSSSCQLMPGAECSSGDACCQDCQLRRAGHLCREPLGECDLPEFCDGVSPRCPPDAFLQDGQPCAGRHAVCFGGTCATYEGQCQQLLGTGASPVSSSCLASLNAKGDERGHCGQLPNGSYIACAQRDAGCGMLQCHEHWRVGGGKGAVGGSRGADAMPPQTPWQVCLQQRCQDISVLGDQQCQSKCHGHGV
;
A
#
# COMPACT_ATOMS: atom_id res chain seq x y z
N VAL A 1 -6.90 5.48 -0.76
CA VAL A 1 -6.77 4.05 -1.10
C VAL A 1 -7.99 3.61 -1.88
N GLU A 2 -7.84 3.43 -3.18
CA GLU A 2 -8.80 2.75 -4.05
C GLU A 2 -8.73 1.24 -3.81
N LEU A 3 -9.67 0.72 -3.02
CA LEU A 3 -9.75 -0.67 -2.60
C LEU A 3 -10.65 -1.49 -3.53
N VAL A 4 -10.17 -2.65 -3.94
CA VAL A 4 -11.00 -3.70 -4.55
C VAL A 4 -11.16 -4.85 -3.56
N MET A 5 -12.39 -5.32 -3.37
CA MET A 5 -12.66 -6.53 -2.60
C MET A 5 -13.04 -7.68 -3.53
N VAL A 6 -12.37 -8.81 -3.37
CA VAL A 6 -12.63 -10.03 -4.13
C VAL A 6 -13.19 -11.06 -3.15
N VAL A 7 -14.29 -11.72 -3.51
CA VAL A 7 -14.95 -12.73 -2.67
C VAL A 7 -14.85 -14.07 -3.39
N ASP A 8 -14.17 -15.02 -2.76
CA ASP A 8 -13.99 -16.35 -3.32
C ASP A 8 -15.29 -17.16 -3.32
N HIS A 9 -15.25 -18.32 -3.98
CA HIS A 9 -16.41 -19.18 -4.12
C HIS A 9 -16.88 -19.69 -2.75
N ALA A 10 -15.97 -20.07 -1.86
CA ALA A 10 -16.31 -20.57 -0.52
C ALA A 10 -17.05 -19.50 0.33
N ALA A 11 -16.59 -18.25 0.34
CA ALA A 11 -17.24 -17.14 1.01
C ALA A 11 -18.60 -16.83 0.38
N PHE A 12 -18.70 -16.87 -0.96
CA PHE A 12 -19.98 -16.74 -1.63
C PHE A 12 -20.98 -17.84 -1.21
N GLN A 13 -20.53 -19.09 -1.06
CA GLN A 13 -21.38 -20.21 -0.65
C GLN A 13 -21.96 -20.07 0.77
N ASN A 14 -21.36 -19.25 1.64
CA ASN A 14 -21.88 -18.97 2.99
C ASN A 14 -23.17 -18.11 2.97
N TYR A 15 -23.38 -17.32 1.91
CA TYR A 15 -24.50 -16.37 1.80
C TYR A 15 -25.42 -16.66 0.61
N ARG A 16 -24.88 -17.21 -0.49
CA ARG A 16 -25.55 -17.60 -1.75
C ARG A 16 -26.43 -16.51 -2.38
N ASP A 17 -26.10 -15.26 -2.16
CA ASP A 17 -26.82 -14.10 -2.68
C ASP A 17 -25.81 -13.00 -3.01
N LEU A 18 -25.76 -12.61 -4.29
CA LEU A 18 -24.85 -11.58 -4.78
C LEU A 18 -25.12 -10.20 -4.15
N GLN A 19 -26.38 -9.85 -3.90
CA GLN A 19 -26.72 -8.57 -3.27
C GLN A 19 -26.28 -8.58 -1.80
N ARG A 20 -26.52 -9.69 -1.10
CA ARG A 20 -26.08 -9.84 0.29
C ARG A 20 -24.55 -9.75 0.43
N ILE A 21 -23.80 -10.36 -0.48
CA ILE A 21 -22.34 -10.23 -0.52
C ILE A 21 -21.93 -8.79 -0.79
N ARG A 22 -22.54 -8.12 -1.78
CA ARG A 22 -22.24 -6.72 -2.12
C ARG A 22 -22.47 -5.78 -0.93
N THR A 23 -23.61 -5.89 -0.26
CA THR A 23 -23.90 -5.11 0.96
C THR A 23 -22.89 -5.39 2.05
N ARG A 24 -22.56 -6.66 2.30
CA ARG A 24 -21.57 -7.03 3.32
C ARG A 24 -20.19 -6.46 3.01
N THR A 25 -19.72 -6.53 1.77
CA THR A 25 -18.42 -5.96 1.37
C THR A 25 -18.40 -4.44 1.49
N LEU A 26 -19.52 -3.77 1.19
CA LEU A 26 -19.65 -2.33 1.37
C LEU A 26 -19.59 -1.95 2.85
N ASP A 27 -20.29 -2.67 3.72
CA ASP A 27 -20.25 -2.44 5.16
C ASP A 27 -18.85 -2.68 5.75
N ILE A 28 -18.14 -3.71 5.26
CA ILE A 28 -16.74 -3.96 5.64
C ILE A 28 -15.86 -2.78 5.21
N ALA A 29 -15.96 -2.33 3.95
CA ALA A 29 -15.15 -1.23 3.45
C ALA A 29 -15.43 0.09 4.18
N ASN A 30 -16.71 0.40 4.46
CA ASN A 30 -17.10 1.57 5.25
C ASN A 30 -16.49 1.54 6.65
N GLN A 31 -16.50 0.37 7.30
CA GLN A 31 -15.90 0.22 8.62
C GLN A 31 -14.36 0.30 8.58
N VAL A 32 -13.74 -0.19 7.50
CA VAL A 32 -12.30 -0.02 7.26
C VAL A 32 -11.97 1.45 7.06
N ASP A 33 -12.71 2.21 6.25
CA ASP A 33 -12.52 3.67 6.09
C ASP A 33 -12.56 4.38 7.44
N ALA A 34 -13.58 4.09 8.26
CA ALA A 34 -13.71 4.67 9.60
C ALA A 34 -12.49 4.41 10.50
N PHE A 35 -11.84 3.25 10.39
CA PHE A 35 -10.61 2.97 11.15
C PHE A 35 -9.40 3.76 10.66
N PHE A 36 -9.34 4.10 9.37
CA PHE A 36 -8.21 4.82 8.76
C PHE A 36 -8.36 6.34 8.80
N GLN A 37 -9.57 6.88 8.96
CA GLN A 37 -9.82 8.32 9.04
C GLN A 37 -8.95 9.04 10.11
N PRO A 38 -8.75 8.52 11.34
CA PRO A 38 -7.87 9.16 12.34
C PRO A 38 -6.38 9.18 11.98
N LEU A 39 -5.98 8.48 10.91
CA LEU A 39 -4.64 8.52 10.33
C LEU A 39 -4.55 9.45 9.11
N GLY A 40 -5.63 10.14 8.74
CA GLY A 40 -5.68 10.97 7.54
C GLY A 40 -5.73 10.16 6.24
N VAL A 41 -6.13 8.88 6.30
CA VAL A 41 -6.23 7.99 5.14
C VAL A 41 -7.69 7.66 4.88
N ARG A 42 -8.11 7.79 3.62
CA ARG A 42 -9.44 7.36 3.16
C ARG A 42 -9.36 6.07 2.36
N VAL A 43 -10.30 5.16 2.60
CA VAL A 43 -10.42 3.86 1.92
C VAL A 43 -11.73 3.84 1.14
N ALA A 44 -11.60 3.93 -0.18
CA ALA A 44 -12.72 3.98 -1.11
C ALA A 44 -12.90 2.62 -1.79
N LEU A 45 -14.06 1.99 -1.63
CA LEU A 45 -14.36 0.75 -2.36
C LEU A 45 -14.71 1.07 -3.82
N VAL A 46 -13.81 0.70 -4.74
CA VAL A 46 -13.98 1.00 -6.18
C VAL A 46 -14.52 -0.19 -6.99
N ALA A 47 -14.43 -1.41 -6.46
CA ALA A 47 -15.12 -2.57 -7.04
C ALA A 47 -15.27 -3.72 -6.05
N VAL A 48 -16.26 -4.56 -6.34
CA VAL A 48 -16.44 -5.88 -5.71
C VAL A 48 -16.51 -6.93 -6.80
N GLU A 49 -15.64 -7.94 -6.73
CA GLU A 49 -15.66 -9.10 -7.61
C GLU A 49 -16.02 -10.36 -6.84
N VAL A 50 -16.97 -11.15 -7.35
CA VAL A 50 -17.46 -12.35 -6.68
C VAL A 50 -17.27 -13.55 -7.60
N TRP A 51 -16.61 -14.60 -7.11
CA TRP A 51 -16.38 -15.83 -7.84
C TRP A 51 -17.54 -16.83 -7.64
N SER A 52 -18.72 -16.46 -8.14
CA SER A 52 -19.96 -17.23 -7.93
C SER A 52 -20.00 -18.59 -8.63
N GLU A 53 -19.23 -18.77 -9.71
CA GLU A 53 -19.21 -20.01 -10.51
C GLU A 53 -18.04 -20.95 -10.15
N GLY A 54 -17.06 -20.46 -9.39
CA GLY A 54 -15.86 -21.19 -9.01
C GLY A 54 -14.64 -20.27 -8.91
N ASP A 55 -13.63 -20.69 -8.16
CA ASP A 55 -12.43 -19.89 -7.92
C ASP A 55 -11.57 -19.74 -9.18
N ARG A 56 -10.91 -18.58 -9.33
CA ARG A 56 -9.95 -18.34 -10.43
C ARG A 56 -8.61 -19.04 -10.25
N PHE A 57 -8.30 -19.45 -9.02
CA PHE A 57 -7.16 -20.26 -8.65
C PHE A 57 -7.48 -21.06 -7.40
N ALA A 58 -6.66 -22.07 -7.07
CA ALA A 58 -6.88 -22.89 -5.88
C ALA A 58 -6.75 -22.05 -4.59
N VAL A 59 -7.83 -21.95 -3.81
CA VAL A 59 -7.83 -21.33 -2.48
C VAL A 59 -7.73 -22.44 -1.42
N GLY A 60 -6.59 -22.53 -0.74
CA GLY A 60 -6.29 -23.61 0.20
C GLY A 60 -4.80 -23.73 0.56
N GLY A 61 -4.50 -24.48 1.62
CA GLY A 61 -3.17 -24.58 2.23
C GLY A 61 -2.90 -23.42 3.20
N SER A 62 -1.62 -23.02 3.32
CA SER A 62 -1.22 -21.87 4.13
C SER A 62 -1.67 -20.52 3.52
N ALA A 63 -1.93 -19.52 4.37
CA ALA A 63 -2.29 -18.16 3.94
C ALA A 63 -1.23 -17.52 3.02
N ARG A 64 0.06 -17.81 3.25
CA ARG A 64 1.16 -17.34 2.38
C ARG A 64 1.00 -17.84 0.94
N ALA A 65 0.70 -19.13 0.77
CA ALA A 65 0.56 -19.73 -0.55
C ALA A 65 -0.66 -19.17 -1.30
N VAL A 66 -1.75 -18.89 -0.59
CA VAL A 66 -2.94 -18.24 -1.16
C VAL A 66 -2.64 -16.79 -1.57
N LEU A 67 -1.96 -16.03 -0.70
CA LEU A 67 -1.54 -14.66 -1.00
C LEU A 67 -0.68 -14.57 -2.28
N GLU A 68 0.31 -15.46 -2.43
CA GLU A 68 1.17 -15.48 -3.61
C GLU A 68 0.39 -15.74 -4.91
N ARG A 69 -0.59 -16.67 -4.87
CA ARG A 69 -1.48 -16.93 -6.03
C ARG A 69 -2.41 -15.75 -6.30
N PHE A 70 -2.98 -15.16 -5.26
CA PHE A 70 -3.87 -14.01 -5.37
C PHE A 70 -3.17 -12.80 -5.97
N LEU A 71 -1.96 -12.49 -5.50
CA LEU A 71 -1.18 -11.35 -6.00
C LEU A 71 -0.74 -11.53 -7.45
N ARG A 72 -0.40 -12.76 -7.86
CA ARG A 72 -0.12 -13.10 -9.26
C ARG A 72 -1.35 -12.88 -10.14
N TRP A 73 -2.48 -13.45 -9.75
CA TRP A 73 -3.76 -13.25 -10.46
C TRP A 73 -4.15 -11.76 -10.52
N ARG A 74 -3.97 -11.02 -9.41
CA ARG A 74 -4.22 -9.58 -9.38
C ARG A 74 -3.39 -8.85 -10.44
N GLN A 75 -2.10 -9.17 -10.52
CA GLN A 75 -1.17 -8.53 -11.45
C GLN A 75 -1.49 -8.86 -12.91
N GLU A 76 -1.82 -10.13 -13.20
CA GLU A 76 -1.98 -10.63 -14.56
C GLU A 76 -3.39 -10.40 -15.12
N GLU A 77 -4.43 -10.41 -14.28
CA GLU A 77 -5.83 -10.37 -14.72
C GLU A 77 -6.65 -9.20 -14.17
N LEU A 78 -6.53 -8.86 -12.88
CA LEU A 78 -7.37 -7.82 -12.26
C LEU A 78 -6.90 -6.40 -12.60
N LEU A 79 -5.63 -6.11 -12.40
CA LEU A 79 -5.04 -4.78 -12.63
C LEU A 79 -5.20 -4.29 -14.08
N PRO A 80 -4.98 -5.12 -15.12
CA PRO A 80 -5.12 -4.66 -16.51
C PRO A 80 -6.52 -4.19 -16.90
N ARG A 81 -7.57 -4.73 -16.26
CA ARG A 81 -8.97 -4.38 -16.55
C ARG A 81 -9.58 -3.40 -15.57
N LEU A 82 -9.02 -3.30 -14.37
CA LEU A 82 -9.52 -2.45 -13.31
C LEU A 82 -8.35 -1.83 -12.54
N PRO A 83 -7.98 -0.57 -12.83
CA PRO A 83 -7.00 0.17 -12.05
C PRO A 83 -7.47 0.31 -10.59
N HIS A 84 -6.57 0.10 -9.63
CA HIS A 84 -6.82 0.23 -8.19
C HIS A 84 -5.49 0.19 -7.40
N ASP A 85 -5.51 0.73 -6.18
CA ASP A 85 -4.33 0.81 -5.33
C ASP A 85 -4.01 -0.54 -4.67
N ASN A 86 -5.03 -1.18 -4.10
CA ASN A 86 -4.90 -2.39 -3.28
C ASN A 86 -6.11 -3.32 -3.48
N ALA A 87 -5.88 -4.64 -3.46
CA ALA A 87 -6.97 -5.62 -3.48
C ALA A 87 -6.93 -6.56 -2.26
N GLN A 88 -8.10 -6.88 -1.72
CA GLN A 88 -8.25 -7.80 -0.58
C GLN A 88 -9.16 -8.96 -0.96
N LEU A 89 -8.66 -10.19 -0.86
CA LEU A 89 -9.44 -11.41 -1.03
C LEU A 89 -10.12 -11.79 0.29
N LEU A 90 -11.45 -11.83 0.31
CA LEU A 90 -12.24 -12.47 1.35
C LEU A 90 -12.47 -13.93 1.00
N THR A 91 -12.00 -14.84 1.85
CA THR A 91 -12.15 -16.28 1.65
C THR A 91 -13.00 -16.94 2.73
N GLY A 92 -13.86 -17.89 2.32
CA GLY A 92 -14.58 -18.76 3.24
C GLY A 92 -13.77 -19.99 3.67
N VAL A 93 -12.56 -20.17 3.14
CA VAL A 93 -11.67 -21.29 3.45
C VAL A 93 -10.88 -20.98 4.72
N HIS A 94 -10.75 -21.97 5.59
CA HIS A 94 -9.85 -21.91 6.73
C HIS A 94 -8.42 -22.21 6.30
N PHE A 95 -7.47 -21.34 6.63
CA PHE A 95 -6.06 -21.60 6.39
C PHE A 95 -5.53 -22.71 7.31
N GLU A 96 -4.54 -23.47 6.83
CA GLU A 96 -3.91 -24.53 7.63
C GLU A 96 -3.05 -23.97 8.78
N ASP A 97 -2.56 -22.74 8.63
CA ASP A 97 -1.91 -21.98 9.69
C ASP A 97 -2.95 -21.22 10.53
N ILE A 98 -2.60 -20.89 11.78
CA ILE A 98 -3.47 -20.16 12.73
C ILE A 98 -3.78 -18.71 12.31
N SER A 99 -3.41 -18.31 11.11
CA SER A 99 -3.62 -16.96 10.61
C SER A 99 -5.07 -16.75 10.16
N VAL A 100 -5.59 -15.54 10.37
CA VAL A 100 -6.89 -15.11 9.85
C VAL A 100 -6.74 -14.24 8.59
N GLY A 101 -5.50 -14.00 8.17
CA GLY A 101 -5.16 -13.21 6.99
C GLY A 101 -3.65 -13.02 6.86
N MET A 102 -3.24 -12.59 5.68
CA MET A 102 -1.84 -12.36 5.32
C MET A 102 -1.74 -11.26 4.25
N SER A 103 -0.71 -10.43 4.32
CA SER A 103 -0.42 -9.38 3.33
C SER A 103 1.07 -9.09 3.28
N THR A 104 1.51 -8.43 2.20
CA THR A 104 2.92 -8.03 2.07
C THR A 104 3.14 -6.67 2.71
N GLN A 105 4.12 -6.57 3.62
CA GLN A 105 4.41 -5.32 4.32
C GLN A 105 4.95 -4.22 3.39
N GLY A 106 4.44 -3.00 3.54
CA GLY A 106 4.79 -1.82 2.75
C GLY A 106 4.47 -1.94 1.26
N SER A 107 3.66 -2.89 0.85
CA SER A 107 3.42 -3.19 -0.56
C SER A 107 2.46 -2.23 -1.28
N MET A 108 1.94 -1.20 -0.60
CA MET A 108 1.01 -0.23 -1.18
C MET A 108 1.51 0.32 -2.53
N CYS A 109 0.62 0.39 -3.52
CA CYS A 109 0.91 0.81 -4.90
C CYS A 109 1.78 -0.14 -5.74
N SER A 110 2.31 -1.23 -5.16
CA SER A 110 3.07 -2.22 -5.93
C SER A 110 2.14 -3.01 -6.86
N PRO A 111 2.40 -3.07 -8.19
CA PRO A 111 1.61 -3.88 -9.10
C PRO A 111 1.61 -5.36 -8.73
N ALA A 112 2.76 -5.88 -8.29
CA ALA A 112 2.93 -7.29 -7.98
C ALA A 112 2.50 -7.67 -6.55
N ARG A 113 2.40 -6.70 -5.62
CA ARG A 113 2.32 -7.02 -4.18
C ARG A 113 1.25 -6.31 -3.39
N SER A 114 0.59 -5.30 -3.95
CA SER A 114 -0.39 -4.51 -3.22
C SER A 114 -1.71 -5.25 -3.03
N GLY A 115 -1.75 -6.08 -2.00
CA GLY A 115 -2.96 -6.78 -1.61
C GLY A 115 -2.78 -7.69 -0.40
N GLY A 116 -3.90 -8.27 0.01
CA GLY A 116 -3.96 -9.19 1.14
C GLY A 116 -5.04 -10.26 0.95
N VAL A 117 -4.95 -11.29 1.78
CA VAL A 117 -5.97 -12.34 1.91
C VAL A 117 -6.50 -12.31 3.33
N VAL A 118 -7.81 -12.44 3.49
CA VAL A 118 -8.52 -12.34 4.77
C VAL A 118 -9.59 -13.42 4.82
N MET A 119 -9.64 -14.18 5.90
CA MET A 119 -10.71 -15.14 6.15
C MET A 119 -11.99 -14.40 6.57
N ASP A 120 -13.13 -14.73 5.97
CA ASP A 120 -14.45 -14.22 6.39
C ASP A 120 -14.96 -15.00 7.62
N HIS A 121 -14.23 -14.85 8.73
CA HIS A 121 -14.28 -15.76 9.88
C HIS A 121 -15.37 -15.46 10.91
N SER A 122 -16.15 -14.41 10.71
CA SER A 122 -17.18 -13.98 11.64
C SER A 122 -18.34 -13.33 10.91
N ILE A 123 -19.57 -13.60 11.35
CA ILE A 123 -20.75 -12.88 10.85
C ILE A 123 -20.67 -11.37 11.11
N SER A 124 -19.90 -10.95 12.13
CA SER A 124 -19.73 -9.56 12.50
C SER A 124 -18.85 -8.82 11.49
N VAL A 125 -19.42 -7.82 10.81
CA VAL A 125 -18.70 -6.92 9.91
C VAL A 125 -17.49 -6.29 10.62
N LEU A 126 -17.66 -5.90 11.89
CA LEU A 126 -16.60 -5.23 12.66
C LEU A 126 -15.35 -6.09 12.80
N VAL A 127 -15.52 -7.40 13.02
CA VAL A 127 -14.41 -8.34 13.22
C VAL A 127 -13.62 -8.55 11.92
N VAL A 128 -14.33 -8.73 10.81
CA VAL A 128 -13.73 -8.93 9.49
C VAL A 128 -13.10 -7.63 9.00
N ALA A 129 -13.76 -6.49 9.19
CA ALA A 129 -13.22 -5.16 8.87
C ALA A 129 -11.93 -4.86 9.65
N SER A 130 -11.85 -5.21 10.93
CA SER A 130 -10.61 -5.09 11.71
C SER A 130 -9.49 -5.94 11.11
N THR A 131 -9.81 -7.15 10.63
CA THR A 131 -8.83 -8.03 9.97
C THR A 131 -8.37 -7.45 8.63
N VAL A 132 -9.30 -6.92 7.82
CA VAL A 132 -8.98 -6.21 6.56
C VAL A 132 -8.12 -4.98 6.85
N ALA A 133 -8.47 -4.19 7.86
CA ALA A 133 -7.70 -3.00 8.24
C ALA A 133 -6.30 -3.36 8.72
N HIS A 134 -6.12 -4.46 9.44
CA HIS A 134 -4.81 -4.99 9.83
C HIS A 134 -3.96 -5.35 8.60
N GLN A 135 -4.53 -6.06 7.62
CA GLN A 135 -3.79 -6.42 6.38
C GLN A 135 -3.50 -5.20 5.49
N LEU A 136 -4.42 -4.24 5.45
CA LEU A 136 -4.20 -2.98 4.74
C LEU A 136 -3.13 -2.12 5.46
N GLY A 137 -3.08 -2.17 6.79
CA GLY A 137 -2.05 -1.54 7.62
C GLY A 137 -0.66 -2.08 7.32
N HIS A 138 -0.52 -3.41 7.23
CA HIS A 138 0.71 -4.04 6.73
C HIS A 138 1.06 -3.53 5.33
N SER A 139 0.11 -3.51 4.39
CA SER A 139 0.33 -2.98 3.04
C SER A 139 0.84 -1.52 3.06
N LEU A 140 0.36 -0.72 4.01
CA LEU A 140 0.81 0.66 4.23
C LEU A 140 2.14 0.78 5.01
N GLY A 141 2.73 -0.33 5.47
CA GLY A 141 4.03 -0.37 6.13
C GLY A 141 4.00 -0.43 7.66
N MET A 142 2.81 -0.57 8.26
CA MET A 142 2.67 -0.73 9.71
C MET A 142 3.19 -2.10 10.14
N SER A 143 3.89 -2.16 11.26
CA SER A 143 4.31 -3.43 11.88
C SER A 143 3.40 -3.78 13.05
N HIS A 144 3.50 -5.02 13.56
CA HIS A 144 2.74 -5.39 14.75
C HIS A 144 3.13 -4.54 15.98
N ASP A 145 2.13 -4.28 16.82
CA ASP A 145 2.32 -3.71 18.15
C ASP A 145 2.93 -4.77 19.09
N SER A 146 4.25 -4.73 19.23
CA SER A 146 5.01 -5.65 20.10
C SER A 146 5.32 -5.04 21.46
N ALA A 147 5.44 -5.87 22.51
CA ALA A 147 5.72 -5.42 23.89
C ALA A 147 6.98 -4.54 24.02
N GLY A 148 7.97 -4.68 23.13
CA GLY A 148 9.19 -3.87 23.14
C GLY A 148 9.06 -2.45 22.57
N ARG A 149 7.91 -2.11 21.95
CA ARG A 149 7.71 -0.81 21.28
C ARG A 149 6.90 0.21 22.08
N PHE A 150 6.34 -0.16 23.23
CA PHE A 150 5.47 0.70 24.05
C PHE A 150 4.36 1.37 23.23
N CYS A 151 3.62 0.58 22.47
CA CYS A 151 2.55 1.06 21.60
C CYS A 151 1.26 1.24 22.38
N ASP A 152 0.61 2.38 22.17
CA ASP A 152 -0.66 2.74 22.78
C ASP A 152 -1.66 3.14 21.69
N CYS A 153 -2.86 2.59 21.78
CA CYS A 153 -3.99 2.90 20.90
C CYS A 153 -5.18 3.47 21.68
N GLY A 154 -4.90 4.03 22.86
CA GLY A 154 -5.85 4.59 23.81
C GLY A 154 -6.97 5.41 23.18
N ASP A 155 -8.12 4.77 23.06
CA ASP A 155 -9.45 5.24 23.41
C ASP A 155 -10.38 4.00 23.34
N LEU A 156 -11.39 3.88 24.21
CA LEU A 156 -12.39 2.79 24.34
C LEU A 156 -12.13 1.69 25.40
N ARG A 157 -12.80 1.85 26.55
CA ARG A 157 -13.38 0.82 27.44
C ARG A 157 -12.68 -0.54 27.48
N GLN A 158 -11.67 -0.66 28.35
CA GLN A 158 -11.17 -1.83 29.10
C GLN A 158 -10.95 -3.23 28.45
N ASP A 159 -11.44 -3.55 27.25
CA ASP A 159 -11.34 -4.92 26.68
C ASP A 159 -11.02 -4.99 25.16
N ARG A 160 -10.72 -3.87 24.49
CA ARG A 160 -10.43 -3.86 23.03
C ARG A 160 -8.97 -3.46 22.76
N GLY A 161 -8.30 -4.24 21.91
CA GLY A 161 -6.90 -4.05 21.57
C GLY A 161 -6.66 -3.09 20.39
N CYS A 162 -5.41 -2.98 19.97
CA CYS A 162 -5.02 -2.20 18.79
C CYS A 162 -5.21 -3.03 17.51
N ILE A 163 -5.54 -2.40 16.38
CA ILE A 163 -5.72 -3.10 15.09
C ILE A 163 -4.46 -3.88 14.73
N MET A 164 -3.26 -3.30 14.94
CA MET A 164 -1.98 -3.95 14.62
C MET A 164 -1.45 -4.87 15.73
N ALA A 165 -2.22 -5.15 16.77
CA ALA A 165 -1.87 -6.21 17.72
C ALA A 165 -1.90 -7.58 17.02
N SER A 166 -1.13 -8.55 17.52
CA SER A 166 -1.19 -9.92 16.99
C SER A 166 -2.60 -10.49 17.22
N PRO A 167 -3.31 -10.97 16.17
CA PRO A 167 -4.70 -11.38 16.31
C PRO A 167 -4.86 -12.54 17.30
N THR A 168 -5.70 -12.40 18.31
CA THR A 168 -6.10 -13.48 19.24
C THR A 168 -7.37 -14.21 18.79
N GLY A 169 -8.03 -13.72 17.73
CA GLY A 169 -9.23 -14.31 17.13
C GLY A 169 -10.55 -14.05 17.87
N LEU A 170 -10.53 -13.47 19.08
CA LEU A 170 -11.72 -13.31 19.92
C LEU A 170 -12.21 -11.85 20.03
N THR A 171 -11.29 -10.89 20.15
CA THR A 171 -11.62 -9.46 20.25
C THR A 171 -10.90 -8.67 19.17
N PRO A 172 -11.61 -8.00 18.24
CA PRO A 172 -10.97 -7.20 17.21
C PRO A 172 -10.38 -5.93 17.82
N GLY A 173 -9.22 -5.53 17.31
CA GLY A 173 -8.71 -4.19 17.57
C GLY A 173 -9.50 -3.16 16.77
N LEU A 174 -9.74 -1.97 17.34
CA LEU A 174 -10.59 -0.95 16.72
C LEU A 174 -9.89 0.38 16.44
N SER A 175 -8.70 0.56 17.00
CA SER A 175 -7.90 1.77 16.85
C SER A 175 -6.47 1.40 16.46
N PHE A 176 -5.87 2.23 15.61
CA PHE A 176 -4.44 2.15 15.34
C PHE A 176 -3.65 2.77 16.49
N SER A 177 -2.48 2.20 16.79
CA SER A 177 -1.58 2.70 17.82
C SER A 177 -0.78 3.92 17.36
N ASN A 178 -0.19 4.65 18.31
CA ASN A 178 0.84 5.65 18.04
C ASN A 178 2.01 5.09 17.21
N CYS A 179 2.42 3.84 17.43
CA CYS A 179 3.43 3.13 16.64
C CYS A 179 2.99 2.94 15.18
N SER A 180 1.72 2.58 14.97
CA SER A 180 1.14 2.38 13.64
C SER A 180 1.15 3.69 12.84
N ARG A 181 0.80 4.82 13.49
CA ARG A 181 0.88 6.15 12.88
C ARG A 181 2.31 6.51 12.46
N GLN A 182 3.29 6.28 13.34
CA GLN A 182 4.71 6.52 13.03
C GLN A 182 5.23 5.65 11.88
N ASP A 183 4.80 4.39 11.83
CA ASP A 183 5.20 3.48 10.75
C ASP A 183 4.59 3.91 9.40
N LEU A 184 3.33 4.35 9.38
CA LEU A 184 2.69 4.93 8.19
C LEU A 184 3.45 6.17 7.70
N GLU A 185 3.72 7.14 8.57
CA GLU A 185 4.47 8.35 8.21
C GLU A 185 5.84 8.01 7.65
N ARG A 186 6.54 7.04 8.26
CA ARG A 186 7.84 6.57 7.77
C ARG A 186 7.74 5.90 6.40
N SER A 187 6.68 5.14 6.16
CA SER A 187 6.40 4.47 4.89
C SER A 187 6.17 5.50 3.77
N LEU A 188 5.31 6.49 4.02
CA LEU A 188 5.00 7.57 3.08
C LEU A 188 6.23 8.44 2.76
N ARG A 189 7.01 8.83 3.78
CA ARG A 189 8.27 9.59 3.59
C ARG A 189 9.33 8.84 2.79
N ARG A 190 9.23 7.51 2.71
CA ARG A 190 10.13 6.66 1.92
C ARG A 190 9.61 6.44 0.50
N GLY A 191 8.61 7.20 0.05
CA GLY A 191 8.05 7.14 -1.30
C GLY A 191 7.08 5.96 -1.53
N ARG A 192 6.73 5.19 -0.49
CA ARG A 192 5.66 4.18 -0.58
C ARG A 192 4.31 4.90 -0.49
N GLY A 193 3.32 4.51 -1.30
CA GLY A 193 1.99 5.14 -1.26
C GLY A 193 1.73 6.25 -2.30
N ARG A 194 2.53 6.35 -3.37
CA ARG A 194 2.35 7.37 -4.43
C ARG A 194 0.98 7.34 -5.13
N CYS A 195 0.40 6.16 -5.29
CA CYS A 195 -0.96 5.98 -5.81
C CYS A 195 -2.06 6.50 -4.88
N LEU A 196 -1.73 6.95 -3.66
CA LEU A 196 -2.72 7.38 -2.68
C LEU A 196 -3.06 8.88 -2.77
N SER A 197 -2.34 9.64 -3.61
CA SER A 197 -2.46 11.10 -3.70
C SER A 197 -3.66 11.55 -4.53
N ASN A 198 -4.26 10.68 -5.35
CA ASN A 198 -5.46 11.00 -6.11
C ASN A 198 -6.74 10.65 -5.34
N ILE A 199 -7.80 11.41 -5.63
CA ILE A 199 -9.14 11.14 -5.13
C ILE A 199 -9.88 10.33 -6.22
N PRO A 200 -10.52 9.21 -5.88
CA PRO A 200 -11.26 8.41 -6.85
C PRO A 200 -12.39 9.21 -7.50
N GLU A 201 -12.63 8.93 -8.78
CA GLU A 201 -13.75 9.54 -9.50
C GLU A 201 -15.10 9.09 -8.90
N PRO A 202 -16.08 10.00 -8.77
CA PRO A 202 -17.40 9.68 -8.19
C PRO A 202 -18.08 8.47 -8.83
N GLN A 203 -17.89 8.26 -10.13
CA GLN A 203 -18.48 7.16 -10.90
C GLN A 203 -17.87 5.79 -10.58
N ARG A 204 -16.68 5.75 -9.98
CA ARG A 204 -15.97 4.52 -9.64
C ARG A 204 -16.33 3.99 -8.25
N LEU A 205 -17.01 4.78 -7.41
CA LEU A 205 -17.38 4.36 -6.07
C LEU A 205 -18.51 3.32 -6.09
N VAL A 206 -18.36 2.26 -5.31
CA VAL A 206 -19.38 1.21 -5.15
C VAL A 206 -20.43 1.66 -4.14
N GLY A 207 -21.69 1.72 -4.57
CA GLY A 207 -22.81 2.06 -3.70
C GLY A 207 -23.75 3.06 -4.36
N SER A 208 -24.78 3.47 -3.62
CA SER A 208 -25.58 4.63 -3.97
C SER A 208 -25.03 5.87 -3.26
N PRO A 209 -25.00 7.06 -3.91
CA PRO A 209 -24.54 8.30 -3.29
C PRO A 209 -25.18 8.54 -1.92
N ARG A 210 -24.37 8.86 -0.92
CA ARG A 210 -24.80 9.09 0.45
C ARG A 210 -24.03 10.25 1.08
N CYS A 211 -24.67 11.40 1.01
CA CYS A 211 -24.23 12.60 1.69
C CYS A 211 -23.88 12.39 3.17
N GLY A 212 -22.71 12.87 3.56
CA GLY A 212 -22.15 12.84 4.90
C GLY A 212 -21.22 11.64 5.15
N ASN A 213 -20.81 10.92 4.10
CA ASN A 213 -19.82 9.85 4.18
C ASN A 213 -18.39 10.36 3.89
N GLY A 214 -18.24 11.66 3.58
CA GLY A 214 -16.98 12.31 3.29
C GLY A 214 -16.39 11.97 1.90
N PHE A 215 -17.14 11.32 1.01
CA PHE A 215 -16.75 11.11 -0.38
C PHE A 215 -17.68 11.93 -1.27
N VAL A 216 -17.11 12.76 -2.14
CA VAL A 216 -17.92 13.47 -3.12
C VAL A 216 -18.40 12.47 -4.17
N GLU A 217 -19.68 12.12 -4.12
CA GLU A 217 -20.31 11.16 -5.02
C GLU A 217 -21.12 11.85 -6.14
N LEU A 218 -21.77 11.07 -7.00
CA LEU A 218 -22.61 11.63 -8.07
C LEU A 218 -23.70 12.56 -7.49
N ASN A 219 -23.79 13.76 -8.05
CA ASN A 219 -24.68 14.86 -7.65
C ASN A 219 -24.28 15.62 -6.38
N GLU A 220 -23.12 15.34 -5.79
CA GLU A 220 -22.57 16.10 -4.68
C GLU A 220 -21.48 17.06 -5.18
N THR A 221 -21.39 18.24 -4.58
CA THR A 221 -20.33 19.23 -4.88
C THR A 221 -19.33 19.38 -3.74
N CYS A 222 -19.66 18.88 -2.56
CA CYS A 222 -18.78 18.77 -1.39
C CYS A 222 -19.33 17.70 -0.44
N ASP A 223 -18.48 17.10 0.39
CA ASP A 223 -18.91 16.26 1.52
C ASP A 223 -17.91 16.41 2.66
N CYS A 224 -18.36 17.00 3.77
CA CYS A 224 -17.58 17.27 4.97
C CYS A 224 -17.83 16.24 6.10
N GLY A 225 -18.48 15.12 5.79
CA GLY A 225 -18.88 14.10 6.75
C GLY A 225 -20.23 14.37 7.41
N LEU A 226 -20.48 13.69 8.53
CA LEU A 226 -21.77 13.77 9.23
C LEU A 226 -22.04 15.20 9.73
N SER A 227 -23.30 15.63 9.71
CA SER A 227 -23.69 16.99 10.14
C SER A 227 -23.24 17.41 11.54
N LEU A 228 -23.01 16.47 12.46
CA LEU A 228 -22.51 16.76 13.81
C LEU A 228 -20.99 17.01 13.84
N GLU A 229 -20.26 16.44 12.88
CA GLU A 229 -18.79 16.46 12.80
C GLU A 229 -18.29 17.46 11.75
N CYS A 230 -19.13 17.82 10.78
CA CYS A 230 -18.81 18.79 9.74
C CYS A 230 -18.53 20.17 10.34
N THR A 231 -17.31 20.64 10.13
CA THR A 231 -16.84 21.97 10.54
C THR A 231 -16.53 22.87 9.33
N ASP A 232 -16.82 22.41 8.11
CA ASP A 232 -16.54 23.14 6.89
C ASP A 232 -17.59 24.23 6.63
N PRO A 233 -17.22 25.53 6.69
CA PRO A 233 -18.16 26.62 6.41
C PRO A 233 -18.58 26.70 4.94
N CYS A 234 -17.85 26.05 4.03
CA CYS A 234 -18.10 26.08 2.59
C CYS A 234 -19.07 25.00 2.13
N CYS A 235 -19.37 24.01 2.97
CA CYS A 235 -20.18 22.85 2.60
C CYS A 235 -21.44 22.75 3.46
N ASN A 236 -22.60 22.59 2.82
CA ASN A 236 -23.83 22.27 3.53
C ASN A 236 -23.88 20.75 3.81
N SER A 237 -23.62 20.37 5.05
CA SER A 237 -23.56 18.97 5.49
C SER A 237 -24.87 18.18 5.33
N SER A 238 -26.01 18.85 5.16
CA SER A 238 -27.31 18.19 4.99
C SER A 238 -27.67 17.93 3.54
N SER A 239 -27.08 18.68 2.61
CA SER A 239 -27.35 18.56 1.17
C SER A 239 -26.14 18.15 0.33
N CYS A 240 -24.93 18.15 0.91
CA CYS A 240 -23.65 17.92 0.23
C CYS A 240 -23.49 18.83 -0.99
N GLN A 241 -23.90 20.08 -0.79
CA GLN A 241 -23.77 21.15 -1.77
C GLN A 241 -22.92 22.27 -1.20
N LEU A 242 -22.12 22.88 -2.06
CA LEU A 242 -21.38 24.09 -1.72
C LEU A 242 -22.34 25.20 -1.28
N MET A 243 -21.94 25.95 -0.27
CA MET A 243 -22.66 27.13 0.20
C MET A 243 -22.67 28.22 -0.89
N PRO A 244 -23.68 29.11 -0.93
CA PRO A 244 -23.72 30.18 -1.92
C PRO A 244 -22.45 31.03 -1.93
N GLY A 245 -21.81 31.14 -3.09
CA GLY A 245 -20.56 31.88 -3.28
C GLY A 245 -19.29 31.08 -3.02
N ALA A 246 -19.37 29.83 -2.55
CA ALA A 246 -18.23 28.93 -2.44
C ALA A 246 -17.92 28.25 -3.79
N GLU A 247 -16.64 28.17 -4.13
CA GLU A 247 -16.13 27.45 -5.30
C GLU A 247 -15.53 26.09 -4.93
N CYS A 248 -15.21 25.88 -3.65
CA CYS A 248 -14.52 24.71 -3.13
C CYS A 248 -14.85 24.44 -1.66
N SER A 249 -14.54 23.23 -1.19
CA SER A 249 -14.65 22.85 0.23
C SER A 249 -13.38 23.23 0.98
N SER A 250 -13.48 23.61 2.26
CA SER A 250 -12.29 24.00 3.05
C SER A 250 -11.26 22.88 3.22
N GLY A 251 -11.68 21.62 3.05
CA GLY A 251 -10.78 20.46 3.12
C GLY A 251 -9.92 20.25 1.88
N ASP A 252 -10.22 20.95 0.78
CA ASP A 252 -9.50 20.81 -0.47
C ASP A 252 -8.13 21.52 -0.44
N ALA A 253 -7.08 20.86 -0.93
CA ALA A 253 -5.71 21.38 -0.89
C ALA A 253 -5.52 22.72 -1.61
N CYS A 254 -6.28 22.96 -2.68
CA CYS A 254 -6.26 24.21 -3.45
C CYS A 254 -7.43 25.14 -3.13
N CYS A 255 -8.00 25.04 -1.92
CA CYS A 255 -9.04 25.94 -1.43
C CYS A 255 -8.49 26.89 -0.35
N GLN A 256 -8.97 28.13 -0.37
CA GLN A 256 -8.75 29.10 0.69
C GLN A 256 -9.99 29.98 0.83
N ASP A 257 -10.55 30.07 2.04
CA ASP A 257 -11.73 30.90 2.33
C ASP A 257 -12.90 30.64 1.35
N CYS A 258 -13.17 29.36 1.06
CA CYS A 258 -14.16 28.89 0.09
C CYS A 258 -13.91 29.31 -1.39
N GLN A 259 -12.72 29.82 -1.72
CA GLN A 259 -12.33 30.22 -3.08
C GLN A 259 -11.13 29.41 -3.58
N LEU A 260 -11.04 29.24 -4.89
CA LEU A 260 -9.89 28.57 -5.49
C LEU A 260 -8.60 29.39 -5.28
N ARG A 261 -7.55 28.69 -4.85
CA ARG A 261 -6.20 29.27 -4.78
C ARG A 261 -5.72 29.60 -6.17
N ARG A 262 -4.94 30.67 -6.31
CA ARG A 262 -4.35 31.07 -7.60
C ARG A 262 -3.35 30.02 -8.10
N ALA A 263 -3.21 29.99 -9.43
CA ALA A 263 -2.21 29.18 -10.10
C ALA A 263 -0.80 29.43 -9.53
N GLY A 264 -0.04 28.36 -9.26
CA GLY A 264 1.30 28.43 -8.70
C GLY A 264 1.38 28.40 -7.17
N HIS A 265 0.25 28.25 -6.46
CA HIS A 265 0.29 28.00 -5.02
C HIS A 265 0.71 26.56 -4.73
N LEU A 266 1.73 26.35 -3.90
CA LEU A 266 2.20 25.02 -3.52
C LEU A 266 1.13 24.26 -2.73
N CYS A 267 0.66 23.13 -3.24
CA CYS A 267 -0.36 22.30 -2.58
C CYS A 267 0.19 20.97 -2.06
N ARG A 268 1.32 20.49 -2.57
CA ARG A 268 2.03 19.33 -2.03
C ARG A 268 3.54 19.58 -2.04
N GLU A 269 4.15 19.36 -0.90
CA GLU A 269 5.61 19.39 -0.72
C GLU A 269 6.25 18.10 -1.26
N PRO A 270 7.46 18.15 -1.82
CA PRO A 270 8.13 16.96 -2.34
C PRO A 270 8.54 16.01 -1.19
N LEU A 271 8.28 14.72 -1.38
CA LEU A 271 8.69 13.64 -0.48
C LEU A 271 10.03 13.03 -0.91
N GLY A 272 11.12 13.70 -0.50
CA GLY A 272 12.49 13.24 -0.76
C GLY A 272 13.06 13.75 -2.08
N GLU A 273 14.26 13.29 -2.44
CA GLU A 273 15.04 13.86 -3.56
C GLU A 273 14.55 13.44 -4.96
N CYS A 274 13.72 12.41 -5.04
CA CYS A 274 13.19 11.86 -6.30
C CYS A 274 11.76 12.33 -6.60
N ASP A 275 11.19 13.22 -5.78
CA ASP A 275 9.81 13.67 -5.85
C ASP A 275 9.73 15.15 -6.23
N LEU A 276 8.67 15.55 -6.94
CA LEU A 276 8.46 16.94 -7.34
C LEU A 276 7.39 17.61 -6.48
N PRO A 277 7.44 18.94 -6.30
CA PRO A 277 6.32 19.69 -5.72
C PRO A 277 5.17 19.85 -6.72
N GLU A 278 3.94 19.92 -6.22
CA GLU A 278 2.75 20.24 -7.02
C GLU A 278 2.15 21.58 -6.60
N PHE A 279 1.65 22.27 -7.61
CA PHE A 279 1.09 23.60 -7.48
C PHE A 279 -0.34 23.60 -8.00
N CYS A 280 -1.21 24.33 -7.31
CA CYS A 280 -2.57 24.60 -7.77
C CYS A 280 -2.55 25.21 -9.17
N ASP A 281 -3.51 24.81 -10.00
CA ASP A 281 -3.69 25.28 -11.37
C ASP A 281 -4.57 26.54 -11.47
N GLY A 282 -5.25 26.91 -10.39
CA GLY A 282 -6.18 28.04 -10.34
C GLY A 282 -7.59 27.76 -10.86
N VAL A 283 -7.89 26.52 -11.22
CA VAL A 283 -9.19 26.11 -11.78
C VAL A 283 -9.81 24.89 -11.08
N SER A 284 -8.98 24.09 -10.41
CA SER A 284 -9.39 22.91 -9.66
C SER A 284 -9.17 23.13 -8.16
N PRO A 285 -10.10 22.70 -7.30
CA PRO A 285 -9.88 22.69 -5.84
C PRO A 285 -8.90 21.60 -5.41
N ARG A 286 -8.68 20.59 -6.26
CA ARG A 286 -7.78 19.46 -5.98
C ARG A 286 -6.36 19.82 -6.42
N CYS A 287 -5.38 19.40 -5.63
CA CYS A 287 -3.98 19.44 -6.06
C CYS A 287 -3.81 18.52 -7.29
N PRO A 288 -3.02 18.92 -8.30
CA PRO A 288 -2.74 18.06 -9.46
C PRO A 288 -2.16 16.69 -9.06
N PRO A 289 -2.24 15.69 -9.96
CA PRO A 289 -1.65 14.38 -9.70
C PRO A 289 -0.16 14.45 -9.35
N ASP A 290 0.26 13.59 -8.42
CA ASP A 290 1.65 13.46 -7.94
C ASP A 290 2.62 13.14 -9.09
N ALA A 291 3.59 14.03 -9.28
CA ALA A 291 4.65 13.93 -10.26
C ALA A 291 6.01 13.74 -9.58
N PHE A 292 6.93 13.11 -10.29
CA PHE A 292 8.25 12.77 -9.76
C PHE A 292 9.33 12.83 -10.82
N LEU A 293 10.58 12.85 -10.35
CA LEU A 293 11.73 12.82 -11.25
C LEU A 293 11.72 11.56 -12.08
N GLN A 294 12.09 11.69 -13.34
CA GLN A 294 12.18 10.56 -14.27
C GLN A 294 12.99 9.39 -13.67
N ASP A 295 12.51 8.17 -13.91
CA ASP A 295 13.21 6.97 -13.51
C ASP A 295 14.63 6.94 -14.12
N GLY A 296 15.61 6.69 -13.25
CA GLY A 296 17.03 6.66 -13.58
C GLY A 296 17.83 7.88 -13.13
N GLN A 297 17.19 8.97 -12.70
CA GLN A 297 17.91 10.12 -12.14
C GLN A 297 18.74 9.71 -10.90
N PRO A 298 20.01 10.12 -10.77
CA PRO A 298 20.86 9.69 -9.66
C PRO A 298 20.41 10.30 -8.34
N CYS A 299 20.40 9.50 -7.29
CA CYS A 299 19.96 9.87 -5.95
C CYS A 299 20.89 9.30 -4.87
N ALA A 300 20.71 9.66 -3.60
CA ALA A 300 21.55 9.29 -2.46
C ALA A 300 23.04 9.59 -2.70
N GLY A 301 23.34 10.77 -3.25
CA GLY A 301 24.72 11.15 -3.60
C GLY A 301 25.35 10.24 -4.66
N ARG A 302 24.57 9.77 -5.64
CA ARG A 302 24.96 8.84 -6.72
C ARG A 302 25.24 7.41 -6.27
N HIS A 303 24.63 6.98 -5.17
CA HIS A 303 24.68 5.58 -4.70
C HIS A 303 23.42 4.79 -5.06
N ALA A 304 22.39 5.45 -5.59
CA ALA A 304 21.17 4.84 -6.11
C ALA A 304 20.60 5.68 -7.26
N VAL A 305 19.49 5.23 -7.82
CA VAL A 305 18.73 5.99 -8.83
C VAL A 305 17.25 6.04 -8.44
N CYS A 306 16.58 7.11 -8.85
CA CYS A 306 15.15 7.26 -8.72
C CYS A 306 14.43 6.19 -9.53
N PHE A 307 13.44 5.54 -8.92
CA PHE A 307 12.57 4.61 -9.62
C PHE A 307 11.18 4.66 -9.02
N GLY A 308 10.16 4.91 -9.85
CA GLY A 308 8.82 5.26 -9.41
C GLY A 308 8.85 6.37 -8.37
N GLY A 309 9.68 7.39 -8.61
CA GLY A 309 9.93 8.54 -7.72
C GLY A 309 10.55 8.22 -6.35
N THR A 310 10.96 6.98 -6.09
CA THR A 310 11.60 6.63 -4.82
C THR A 310 13.11 6.48 -5.01
N CYS A 311 13.90 7.05 -4.09
CA CYS A 311 15.32 6.70 -3.99
C CYS A 311 15.49 5.50 -3.06
N ALA A 312 15.54 4.29 -3.64
CA ALA A 312 15.74 3.07 -2.87
C ALA A 312 17.23 2.66 -2.85
N THR A 313 17.81 2.56 -1.66
CA THR A 313 19.19 2.04 -1.47
C THR A 313 19.15 0.61 -0.91
N TYR A 314 20.20 -0.19 -1.16
CA TYR A 314 20.35 -1.52 -0.58
C TYR A 314 20.22 -1.46 0.95
N GLU A 315 21.00 -0.58 1.57
CA GLU A 315 20.98 -0.41 3.02
C GLU A 315 19.59 0.00 3.53
N GLY A 316 18.93 0.94 2.85
CA GLY A 316 17.58 1.38 3.20
C GLY A 316 16.56 0.25 3.16
N GLN A 317 16.66 -0.66 2.18
CA GLN A 317 15.79 -1.85 2.13
C GLN A 317 16.13 -2.87 3.22
N CYS A 318 17.40 -3.08 3.55
CA CYS A 318 17.77 -3.95 4.67
C CYS A 318 17.27 -3.42 6.00
N GLN A 319 17.39 -2.12 6.24
CA GLN A 319 16.86 -1.49 7.45
C GLN A 319 15.32 -1.52 7.52
N GLN A 320 14.64 -1.59 6.37
CA GLN A 320 13.19 -1.79 6.33
C GLN A 320 12.79 -3.20 6.78
N LEU A 321 13.54 -4.21 6.35
CA LEU A 321 13.19 -5.61 6.58
C LEU A 321 13.60 -6.12 7.95
N LEU A 322 14.77 -5.71 8.44
CA LEU A 322 15.35 -6.19 9.70
C LEU A 322 15.36 -5.12 10.81
N GLY A 323 15.10 -3.86 10.48
CA GLY A 323 15.11 -2.76 11.43
C GLY A 323 16.38 -1.90 11.38
N THR A 324 16.40 -0.84 12.19
CA THR A 324 17.51 0.13 12.23
C THR A 324 18.82 -0.54 12.62
N GLY A 325 19.87 -0.33 11.83
CA GLY A 325 21.19 -0.94 12.06
C GLY A 325 21.45 -2.22 11.26
N ALA A 326 20.47 -2.72 10.52
CA ALA A 326 20.69 -3.74 9.53
C ALA A 326 21.46 -3.21 8.31
N SER A 327 22.26 -4.07 7.70
CA SER A 327 23.13 -3.70 6.60
C SER A 327 23.13 -4.74 5.47
N PRO A 328 23.50 -4.33 4.26
CA PRO A 328 23.75 -5.22 3.12
C PRO A 328 24.79 -6.30 3.43
N VAL A 329 24.59 -7.52 2.93
CA VAL A 329 25.68 -8.51 2.86
C VAL A 329 26.67 -8.15 1.75
N SER A 330 27.86 -8.77 1.76
CA SER A 330 28.83 -8.58 0.68
C SER A 330 28.26 -9.05 -0.67
N SER A 331 28.67 -8.41 -1.77
CA SER A 331 28.29 -8.82 -3.13
C SER A 331 28.63 -10.28 -3.44
N SER A 332 29.73 -10.79 -2.88
CA SER A 332 30.10 -12.21 -2.98
C SER A 332 29.13 -13.14 -2.27
N CYS A 333 28.65 -12.76 -1.08
CA CYS A 333 27.65 -13.52 -0.32
C CYS A 333 26.33 -13.53 -1.09
N LEU A 334 25.86 -12.35 -1.52
CA LEU A 334 24.65 -12.19 -2.32
C LEU A 334 24.69 -13.08 -3.56
N ALA A 335 25.78 -13.03 -4.33
CA ALA A 335 25.94 -13.84 -5.53
C ALA A 335 25.97 -15.34 -5.25
N SER A 336 26.64 -15.76 -4.17
CA SER A 336 26.70 -17.18 -3.81
C SER A 336 25.35 -17.76 -3.38
N LEU A 337 24.52 -16.96 -2.70
CA LEU A 337 23.18 -17.38 -2.27
C LEU A 337 22.21 -17.39 -3.45
N ASN A 338 22.17 -16.30 -4.22
CA ASN A 338 21.25 -16.15 -5.34
C ASN A 338 21.54 -17.11 -6.51
N ALA A 339 22.79 -17.56 -6.66
CA ALA A 339 23.15 -18.59 -7.64
C ALA A 339 22.62 -20.00 -7.29
N LYS A 340 22.18 -20.26 -6.04
CA LYS A 340 21.65 -21.57 -5.66
C LYS A 340 20.29 -21.86 -6.29
N GLY A 341 19.44 -20.85 -6.42
CA GLY A 341 18.08 -21.04 -6.93
C GLY A 341 17.25 -21.90 -5.97
N ASP A 342 17.24 -21.55 -4.70
CA ASP A 342 16.45 -22.20 -3.65
C ASP A 342 15.65 -21.18 -2.84
N GLU A 343 14.95 -21.63 -1.80
CA GLU A 343 14.14 -20.78 -0.91
C GLU A 343 14.94 -19.66 -0.22
N ARG A 344 16.27 -19.75 -0.18
CA ARG A 344 17.17 -18.82 0.52
C ARG A 344 17.88 -17.86 -0.43
N GLY A 345 17.82 -18.08 -1.73
CA GLY A 345 18.42 -17.20 -2.74
C GLY A 345 18.05 -17.63 -4.17
N HIS A 346 17.40 -16.74 -4.90
CA HIS A 346 16.88 -17.01 -6.24
C HIS A 346 16.55 -15.72 -7.02
N CYS A 347 16.33 -15.85 -8.33
CA CYS A 347 15.90 -14.78 -9.26
C CYS A 347 14.43 -14.98 -9.67
N GLY A 348 13.56 -15.11 -8.68
CA GLY A 348 12.14 -15.36 -8.89
C GLY A 348 11.75 -16.84 -8.83
N GLN A 349 10.45 -17.09 -8.92
CA GLN A 349 9.83 -18.40 -8.76
C GLN A 349 8.89 -18.65 -9.94
N LEU A 350 8.94 -19.85 -10.50
CA LEU A 350 8.08 -20.27 -11.59
C LEU A 350 6.66 -20.60 -11.08
N PRO A 351 5.65 -20.64 -11.97
CA PRO A 351 4.27 -20.94 -11.58
C PRO A 351 4.10 -22.28 -10.86
N ASN A 352 4.98 -23.25 -11.13
CA ASN A 352 5.02 -24.57 -10.49
C ASN A 352 5.67 -24.58 -9.09
N GLY A 353 6.07 -23.42 -8.56
CA GLY A 353 6.71 -23.28 -7.26
C GLY A 353 8.23 -23.51 -7.24
N SER A 354 8.84 -23.89 -8.36
CA SER A 354 10.31 -24.04 -8.44
C SER A 354 11.02 -22.69 -8.50
N TYR A 355 12.21 -22.62 -7.91
CA TYR A 355 13.02 -21.41 -7.84
C TYR A 355 13.98 -21.30 -9.02
N ILE A 356 14.23 -20.08 -9.49
CA ILE A 356 15.12 -19.80 -10.62
C ILE A 356 16.50 -19.41 -10.06
N ALA A 357 17.54 -20.15 -10.40
CA ALA A 357 18.91 -19.77 -10.07
C ALA A 357 19.32 -18.49 -10.84
N CYS A 358 19.96 -17.55 -10.15
CA CYS A 358 20.44 -16.33 -10.79
C CYS A 358 21.68 -16.60 -11.65
N ALA A 359 21.74 -15.99 -12.84
CA ALA A 359 22.99 -15.86 -13.56
C ALA A 359 23.95 -14.92 -12.82
N GLN A 360 25.26 -15.07 -13.03
CA GLN A 360 26.28 -14.28 -12.30
C GLN A 360 26.08 -12.76 -12.42
N ARG A 361 25.64 -12.26 -13.59
CA ARG A 361 25.33 -10.84 -13.81
C ARG A 361 24.03 -10.39 -13.10
N ASP A 362 23.10 -11.31 -12.90
CA ASP A 362 21.76 -11.06 -12.37
C ASP A 362 21.68 -11.35 -10.86
N ALA A 363 22.74 -11.92 -10.28
CA ALA A 363 22.89 -12.19 -8.87
C ALA A 363 22.58 -10.98 -7.97
N GLY A 364 22.95 -9.78 -8.45
CA GLY A 364 22.65 -8.52 -7.78
C GLY A 364 21.16 -8.15 -7.82
N CYS A 365 20.36 -8.72 -8.71
CA CYS A 365 18.95 -8.40 -8.88
C CYS A 365 17.99 -9.50 -8.38
N GLY A 366 18.52 -10.55 -7.75
CA GLY A 366 17.74 -11.61 -7.13
C GLY A 366 17.18 -11.24 -5.76
N MET A 367 16.91 -12.25 -4.94
CA MET A 367 16.44 -12.09 -3.56
C MET A 367 17.41 -11.25 -2.72
N LEU A 368 16.87 -10.26 -2.03
CA LEU A 368 17.61 -9.37 -1.14
C LEU A 368 18.16 -10.12 0.09
N GLN A 369 19.42 -9.86 0.43
CA GLN A 369 20.09 -10.49 1.58
C GLN A 369 20.64 -9.43 2.53
N CYS A 370 20.34 -9.55 3.82
CA CYS A 370 20.67 -8.57 4.84
C CYS A 370 21.24 -9.25 6.08
N HIS A 371 22.06 -8.54 6.83
CA HIS A 371 22.52 -8.98 8.15
C HIS A 371 22.28 -7.89 9.19
N GLU A 372 22.12 -8.32 10.44
CA GLU A 372 22.04 -7.43 11.59
C GLU A 372 23.21 -7.71 12.53
N HIS A 373 23.79 -6.65 13.11
CA HIS A 373 24.80 -6.76 14.15
C HIS A 373 24.15 -6.64 15.52
N TRP A 374 23.99 -7.75 16.23
CA TRP A 374 23.62 -7.73 17.64
C TRP A 374 24.87 -7.84 18.53
N ARG A 375 24.96 -7.03 19.59
CA ARG A 375 25.96 -7.18 20.67
C ARG A 375 25.41 -8.09 21.76
N VAL A 376 25.65 -9.41 21.72
CA VAL A 376 25.52 -10.24 22.95
C VAL A 376 26.86 -10.14 23.64
N GLY A 377 26.88 -9.74 24.92
CA GLY A 377 28.01 -9.89 25.86
C GLY A 377 29.38 -10.20 25.25
N GLY A 378 30.08 -9.17 24.75
CA GLY A 378 31.50 -9.26 24.39
C GLY A 378 31.87 -10.01 23.08
N GLY A 379 30.91 -10.63 22.38
CA GLY A 379 31.16 -11.33 21.11
C GLY A 379 30.43 -10.68 19.93
N LYS A 380 31.15 -10.39 18.84
CA LYS A 380 30.52 -9.99 17.56
C LYS A 380 29.94 -11.23 16.88
N GLY A 381 28.62 -11.43 16.96
CA GLY A 381 27.88 -12.41 16.15
C GLY A 381 27.03 -11.69 15.11
N ALA A 382 26.99 -12.20 13.88
CA ALA A 382 26.04 -11.79 12.85
C ALA A 382 25.01 -12.90 12.67
N VAL A 383 23.73 -12.61 12.89
CA VAL A 383 22.64 -13.51 12.50
C VAL A 383 22.16 -13.05 11.14
N GLY A 384 22.35 -13.88 10.11
CA GLY A 384 21.82 -13.62 8.78
C GLY A 384 20.30 -13.86 8.78
N GLY A 385 19.52 -12.82 8.54
CA GLY A 385 18.08 -12.90 8.38
C GLY A 385 17.71 -12.67 6.92
N SER A 386 17.33 -13.73 6.21
CA SER A 386 16.74 -13.61 4.87
C SER A 386 15.23 -13.44 5.04
N ARG A 387 14.74 -12.20 5.01
CA ARG A 387 13.30 -11.91 4.92
C ARG A 387 13.07 -10.99 3.74
N GLY A 388 12.34 -11.45 2.74
CA GLY A 388 11.79 -10.55 1.71
C GLY A 388 11.92 -11.09 0.29
N ALA A 389 10.78 -11.17 -0.38
CA ALA A 389 10.64 -11.33 -1.83
C ALA A 389 10.77 -9.96 -2.54
N ASP A 390 11.65 -9.08 -2.03
CA ASP A 390 11.89 -7.75 -2.57
C ASP A 390 13.00 -7.84 -3.59
N ALA A 391 12.71 -7.37 -4.81
CA ALA A 391 13.71 -7.21 -5.84
C ALA A 391 14.70 -6.14 -5.37
N MET A 392 15.98 -6.45 -5.55
CA MET A 392 17.07 -5.53 -5.23
C MET A 392 16.85 -4.15 -5.88
N PRO A 393 17.14 -3.03 -5.18
CA PRO A 393 17.21 -1.74 -5.82
C PRO A 393 18.41 -1.68 -6.79
N PRO A 394 18.40 -0.75 -7.75
CA PRO A 394 19.54 -0.45 -8.60
C PRO A 394 20.85 -0.33 -7.79
N GLN A 395 21.84 -1.16 -8.11
CA GLN A 395 23.08 -1.23 -7.32
C GLN A 395 24.12 -0.18 -7.74
N THR A 396 23.97 0.40 -8.93
CA THR A 396 24.88 1.43 -9.45
C THR A 396 24.10 2.46 -10.25
N PRO A 397 24.65 3.69 -10.45
CA PRO A 397 24.01 4.72 -11.27
C PRO A 397 23.72 4.33 -12.72
N TRP A 398 24.28 3.22 -13.20
CA TRP A 398 24.23 2.80 -14.60
C TRP A 398 23.46 1.49 -14.81
N GLN A 399 23.01 0.84 -13.73
CA GLN A 399 22.33 -0.46 -13.81
C GLN A 399 21.11 -0.50 -12.91
N VAL A 400 20.03 -1.08 -13.43
CA VAL A 400 18.74 -1.21 -12.76
C VAL A 400 18.28 -2.66 -12.76
N CYS A 401 17.52 -3.03 -11.72
CA CYS A 401 16.91 -4.35 -11.62
C CYS A 401 15.49 -4.31 -12.19
N LEU A 402 15.28 -4.94 -13.33
CA LEU A 402 13.98 -5.06 -13.97
C LEU A 402 13.66 -6.53 -14.20
N GLN A 403 12.53 -6.99 -13.65
CA GLN A 403 12.10 -8.40 -13.71
C GLN A 403 13.20 -9.37 -13.24
N GLN A 404 13.83 -9.08 -12.10
CA GLN A 404 14.91 -9.90 -11.50
C GLN A 404 16.15 -10.06 -12.40
N ARG A 405 16.37 -9.12 -13.35
CA ARG A 405 17.54 -9.06 -14.22
C ARG A 405 18.26 -7.73 -14.08
N CYS A 406 19.59 -7.78 -14.12
CA CYS A 406 20.44 -6.60 -14.13
C CYS A 406 20.53 -6.06 -15.55
N GLN A 407 20.00 -4.87 -15.76
CA GLN A 407 19.93 -4.22 -17.06
C GLN A 407 20.57 -2.83 -17.00
N ASP A 408 21.05 -2.36 -18.14
CA ASP A 408 21.55 -1.00 -18.27
C ASP A 408 20.41 0.01 -18.08
N ILE A 409 20.72 1.15 -17.47
CA ILE A 409 19.75 2.21 -17.18
C ILE A 409 19.06 2.77 -18.44
N SER A 410 19.71 2.63 -19.61
CA SER A 410 19.15 2.99 -20.93
C SER A 410 17.80 2.35 -21.23
N VAL A 411 17.48 1.20 -20.62
CA VAL A 411 16.19 0.52 -20.76
C VAL A 411 15.01 1.35 -20.22
N LEU A 412 15.26 2.29 -19.31
CA LEU A 412 14.24 3.20 -18.76
C LEU A 412 13.89 4.37 -19.69
N GLY A 413 14.58 4.54 -20.82
CA GLY A 413 14.22 5.54 -21.84
C GLY A 413 14.61 6.99 -21.52
N ASP A 414 15.68 7.18 -20.73
CA ASP A 414 16.17 8.47 -20.17
C ASP A 414 16.39 9.60 -21.21
N GLN A 415 16.72 9.30 -22.47
CA GLN A 415 17.34 10.30 -23.34
C GLN A 415 16.43 11.37 -23.97
N GLN A 416 15.11 11.31 -23.82
CA GLN A 416 14.24 12.27 -24.51
C GLN A 416 13.90 13.53 -23.69
N CYS A 417 13.78 13.45 -22.36
CA CYS A 417 13.23 14.57 -21.58
C CYS A 417 14.21 15.73 -21.44
N GLN A 418 15.50 15.48 -21.15
CA GLN A 418 16.52 16.55 -21.10
C GLN A 418 16.62 17.33 -22.42
N SER A 419 16.45 16.66 -23.57
CA SER A 419 16.43 17.32 -24.88
C SER A 419 15.16 18.15 -25.12
N LYS A 420 14.02 17.73 -24.56
CA LYS A 420 12.72 18.39 -24.70
C LYS A 420 12.53 19.57 -23.75
N CYS A 421 13.14 19.51 -22.57
CA CYS A 421 13.02 20.53 -21.54
C CYS A 421 14.00 21.70 -21.70
N HIS A 422 14.98 21.61 -22.62
CA HIS A 422 15.95 22.66 -22.95
C HIS A 422 16.66 23.30 -21.73
N GLY A 423 16.86 22.54 -20.65
CA GLY A 423 17.44 23.04 -19.40
C GLY A 423 16.51 23.92 -18.55
N HIS A 424 15.22 24.00 -18.90
CA HIS A 424 14.18 24.76 -18.20
C HIS A 424 13.11 23.88 -17.53
N GLY A 425 13.31 22.56 -17.51
CA GLY A 425 12.38 21.61 -16.90
C GLY A 425 13.10 20.33 -16.45
N VAL A 426 12.39 19.53 -15.67
CA VAL A 426 12.86 18.28 -15.04
C VAL A 426 12.06 17.08 -15.52
#